data_AF-A0A1G6D6I6-F1
#
_entry.id   AF-A0A1G6D6I6-F1
#
_cell.length_a   1.000
_cell.length_b   1.000
_cell.length_c   1.000
_cell.angle_alpha   90.00
_cell.angle_beta   90.00
_cell.angle_gamma   90.00
#
_symmetry.space_group_name_H-M   'P 1'
#
loop_
_entity.id
_entity.type
_entity.pdbx_description
1 polymer ?
#
loop_
_entity_poly.entity_id
_entity_poly.type
_entity_poly.pdbx_seq_one_letter_code
_entity_poly.pdbx_strand_id
1 'polypeptide(L)'
;MALGKGFGLGILTGSLWGIIAHGLAGIVLTLFTGLPAASMLLAGLAGGAAGAAVLMLRPPGERTATLLLVSFFATVLVLLLASFAQPFSIALSAGAFWQATAIALTAAAVTAANRLCLHDIGSGALTRYKTETLIVRAMKGFGFVFFTAIVILPFYVMVVTSLKNQQALLLNPLDLSIDVSQGIGTLFRSYVELFTQFNFGRFMLISTIVSVSTVIITLLFSIPGA
;
A
#
# COMPACT_ATOMS: atom_id res chain seq x y z
N MET A 1 25.01 -13.11 21.69
CA MET A 1 24.75 -12.45 20.40
C MET A 1 25.27 -11.01 20.51
N ALA A 2 26.22 -10.59 19.67
CA ALA A 2 26.70 -9.20 19.73
C ALA A 2 25.72 -8.30 18.97
N LEU A 3 25.19 -7.27 19.64
CA LEU A 3 24.45 -6.19 18.98
C LEU A 3 25.45 -5.27 18.30
N GLY A 4 25.34 -5.09 16.99
CA GLY A 4 26.27 -4.30 16.20
C GLY A 4 25.57 -3.54 15.09
N LYS A 5 26.34 -3.20 14.05
CA LYS A 5 25.84 -2.41 12.90
C LYS A 5 24.61 -3.06 12.24
N GLY A 6 24.53 -4.39 12.21
CA GLY A 6 23.39 -5.09 11.62
C GLY A 6 22.09 -4.90 12.38
N PHE A 7 22.12 -4.88 13.71
CA PHE A 7 20.95 -4.57 14.54
C PHE A 7 20.43 -3.16 14.26
N GLY A 8 21.32 -2.16 14.24
CA GLY A 8 20.95 -0.77 13.95
C GLY A 8 20.32 -0.60 12.57
N LEU A 9 20.94 -1.17 11.53
CA LEU A 9 20.39 -1.12 10.16
C LEU A 9 19.09 -1.92 10.02
N GLY A 10 18.95 -3.03 10.75
CA GLY A 10 17.71 -3.79 10.82
C GLY A 10 16.57 -2.96 11.39
N ILE A 11 16.80 -2.28 12.50
CA ILE A 11 15.81 -1.35 13.10
C ILE A 11 15.46 -0.23 12.13
N LEU A 12 16.45 0.42 11.49
CA LEU A 12 16.20 1.49 10.52
C LEU A 12 15.33 1.01 9.35
N THR A 13 15.58 -0.21 8.88
CA THR A 13 14.77 -0.83 7.82
C THR A 13 13.34 -1.09 8.32
N GLY A 14 13.18 -1.60 9.55
CA GLY A 14 11.88 -1.79 10.18
C GLY A 14 11.10 -0.49 10.35
N SER A 15 11.75 0.55 10.84
CA SER A 15 11.20 1.91 10.97
C SER A 15 10.70 2.45 9.63
N LEU A 16 11.49 2.30 8.57
CA LEU A 16 11.12 2.72 7.21
C LEU A 16 9.84 2.02 6.76
N TRP A 17 9.79 0.69 6.88
CA TRP A 17 8.61 -0.10 6.49
C TRP A 17 7.39 0.20 7.35
N GLY A 18 7.60 0.48 8.64
CA GLY A 18 6.55 0.90 9.56
C GLY A 18 5.89 2.20 9.14
N ILE A 19 6.68 3.22 8.77
CA ILE A 19 6.16 4.49 8.24
C ILE A 19 5.37 4.26 6.95
N ILE A 20 5.96 3.53 6.00
CA ILE A 20 5.36 3.33 4.67
C ILE A 20 4.03 2.57 4.79
N ALA A 21 4.04 1.41 5.46
CA ALA A 21 2.86 0.57 5.58
C ALA A 21 1.75 1.29 6.36
N HIS A 22 2.09 1.94 7.48
CA HIS A 22 1.09 2.63 8.30
C HIS A 22 0.54 3.88 7.61
N GLY A 23 1.38 4.63 6.90
CA GLY A 23 0.97 5.78 6.10
C GLY A 23 -0.02 5.39 4.99
N LEU A 24 0.31 4.35 4.23
CA LEU A 24 -0.58 3.83 3.19
C LEU A 24 -1.89 3.28 3.76
N ALA A 25 -1.83 2.58 4.90
CA ALA A 25 -3.01 2.03 5.55
C ALA A 25 -4.00 3.14 5.96
N GLY A 26 -3.54 4.29 6.47
CA GLY A 26 -4.44 5.39 6.83
C GLY A 26 -5.02 6.12 5.64
N ILE A 27 -4.25 6.28 4.55
CA ILE A 27 -4.79 6.80 3.28
C ILE A 27 -5.91 5.89 2.80
N VAL A 28 -5.66 4.58 2.71
CA VAL A 28 -6.67 3.59 2.28
C VAL A 28 -7.87 3.59 3.22
N LEU A 29 -7.64 3.58 4.54
CA LEU A 29 -8.71 3.59 5.54
C LEU A 29 -9.60 4.83 5.40
N THR A 30 -9.00 6.01 5.21
CA THR A 30 -9.73 7.26 4.97
C THR A 30 -10.60 7.15 3.72
N LEU A 31 -10.03 6.68 2.61
CA LEU A 31 -10.74 6.52 1.34
C LEU A 31 -11.87 5.47 1.39
N PHE A 32 -11.73 4.44 2.22
CA PHE A 32 -12.74 3.37 2.33
C PHE A 32 -13.83 3.63 3.37
N THR A 33 -13.55 4.44 4.39
CA THR A 33 -14.50 4.67 5.50
C THR A 33 -15.11 6.06 5.47
N GLY A 34 -14.51 7.00 4.73
CA GLY A 34 -14.87 8.41 4.77
C GLY A 34 -14.58 9.10 6.10
N LEU A 35 -13.93 8.41 7.05
CA LEU A 35 -13.49 8.98 8.32
C LEU A 35 -12.15 9.69 8.13
N PRO A 36 -11.87 10.80 8.85
CA PRO A 36 -10.59 11.50 8.79
C PRO A 36 -9.50 10.73 9.57
N ALA A 37 -9.18 9.53 9.10
CA ALA A 37 -8.31 8.56 9.78
C ALA A 37 -6.83 8.82 9.44
N ALA A 38 -6.21 9.82 10.08
CA ALA A 38 -4.83 10.20 9.82
C ALA A 38 -3.83 9.27 10.53
N SER A 39 -2.89 8.72 9.77
CA SER A 39 -1.87 7.82 10.33
C SER A 39 -0.90 8.54 11.28
N MET A 40 -0.77 8.04 12.50
CA MET A 40 0.31 8.45 13.42
C MET A 40 1.64 7.83 13.00
N LEU A 41 2.38 8.50 12.10
CA LEU A 41 3.60 7.95 11.48
C LEU A 41 4.68 7.54 12.49
N LEU A 42 4.81 8.25 13.62
CA LEU A 42 5.77 7.90 14.68
C LEU A 42 5.41 6.59 15.38
N ALA A 43 4.13 6.30 15.55
CA ALA A 43 3.68 5.01 16.09
C ALA A 43 3.93 3.88 15.08
N GLY A 44 3.72 4.15 13.78
CA GLY A 44 4.12 3.26 12.69
C GLY A 44 5.61 2.96 12.68
N LEU A 45 6.46 3.99 12.81
CA LEU A 45 7.90 3.88 12.96
C LEU A 45 8.27 2.98 14.14
N ALA A 46 7.70 3.24 15.32
CA ALA A 46 8.00 2.48 16.54
C ALA A 46 7.58 1.00 16.40
N GLY A 47 6.38 0.73 15.87
CA GLY A 47 5.90 -0.63 15.60
C GLY A 47 6.77 -1.37 14.59
N GLY A 48 7.22 -0.68 13.53
CA GLY A 48 8.14 -1.21 12.54
C GLY A 48 9.50 -1.56 13.10
N ALA A 49 10.08 -0.65 13.89
CA ALA A 49 11.33 -0.84 14.62
C ALA A 49 11.27 -2.05 15.55
N ALA A 50 10.18 -2.19 16.31
CA ALA A 50 9.98 -3.30 17.25
C ALA A 50 9.90 -4.65 16.54
N GLY A 51 9.13 -4.74 15.43
CA GLY A 51 9.06 -5.97 14.64
C GLY A 51 10.43 -6.38 14.08
N ALA A 52 11.19 -5.43 13.53
CA ALA A 52 12.54 -5.70 13.06
C ALA A 52 13.50 -6.10 14.20
N ALA A 53 13.39 -5.46 15.37
CA ALA A 53 14.19 -5.80 16.55
C ALA A 53 13.97 -7.27 16.96
N VAL A 54 12.72 -7.75 17.03
CA VAL A 54 12.39 -9.15 17.33
C VAL A 54 13.10 -10.12 16.38
N LEU A 55 13.09 -9.83 15.08
CA LEU A 55 13.77 -10.68 14.10
C LEU A 55 15.30 -10.60 14.20
N MET A 56 15.83 -9.44 14.59
CA MET A 56 17.27 -9.22 14.77
C MET A 56 17.82 -9.84 16.06
N LEU A 57 16.98 -10.18 17.05
CA LEU A 57 17.40 -10.88 18.26
C LEU A 57 17.69 -12.38 18.04
N ARG A 58 17.39 -12.91 16.85
CA ARG A 58 17.70 -14.28 16.46
C ARG A 58 18.60 -14.32 15.22
N PRO A 59 19.56 -15.26 15.15
CA PRO A 59 20.40 -15.40 13.99
C PRO A 59 19.54 -15.79 12.76
N PRO A 60 19.99 -15.46 11.53
CA PRO A 60 19.27 -15.74 10.29
C PRO A 60 18.68 -17.16 10.18
N GLY A 61 19.43 -18.18 10.60
CA GLY A 61 19.02 -19.59 10.52
C GLY A 61 17.90 -20.00 11.49
N GLU A 62 17.61 -19.21 12.53
CA GLU A 62 16.60 -19.53 13.56
C GLU A 62 15.29 -18.75 13.36
N ARG A 63 15.13 -18.03 12.25
CA ARG A 63 13.93 -17.22 11.96
C ARG A 63 12.78 -18.07 11.44
N THR A 64 12.20 -18.83 12.36
CA THR A 64 11.05 -19.70 12.11
C THR A 64 9.75 -18.91 11.91
N ALA A 65 8.70 -19.58 11.44
CA ALA A 65 7.37 -18.99 11.30
C ALA A 65 6.84 -18.43 12.64
N THR A 66 7.15 -19.08 13.76
CA THR A 66 6.80 -18.59 15.10
C THR A 66 7.43 -17.23 15.38
N LEU A 67 8.70 -17.03 15.03
CA LEU A 67 9.36 -15.73 15.24
C LEU A 67 8.73 -14.63 14.38
N LEU A 68 8.28 -14.96 13.16
CA LEU A 68 7.54 -14.02 12.31
C LEU A 68 6.20 -13.62 12.95
N LEU A 69 5.49 -14.57 13.57
CA LEU A 69 4.28 -14.25 14.32
C LEU A 69 4.57 -13.36 15.53
N VAL A 70 5.66 -13.62 16.26
CA VAL A 70 6.08 -12.74 17.37
C VAL A 70 6.43 -11.34 16.86
N SER A 71 7.11 -11.22 15.71
CA SER A 71 7.37 -9.92 15.06
C SER A 71 6.06 -9.21 14.71
N PHE A 72 5.08 -9.91 14.15
CA PHE A 72 3.77 -9.38 13.82
C PHE A 72 3.07 -8.81 15.06
N PHE A 73 2.96 -9.60 16.13
CA PHE A 73 2.31 -9.16 17.37
C PHE A 73 3.10 -8.05 18.08
N ALA A 74 4.44 -8.07 18.01
CA ALA A 74 5.27 -6.98 18.53
C ALA A 74 5.02 -5.66 17.79
N THR A 75 4.88 -5.69 16.46
CA THR A 75 4.50 -4.52 15.68
C THR A 75 3.13 -3.99 16.09
N VAL A 76 2.12 -4.86 16.23
CA VAL A 76 0.77 -4.45 16.67
C VAL A 76 0.82 -3.82 18.07
N LEU A 77 1.47 -4.49 19.03
CA LEU A 77 1.52 -4.06 20.41
C LEU A 77 2.22 -2.70 20.54
N VAL A 78 3.39 -2.54 19.92
CA VAL A 78 4.13 -1.27 20.00
C VAL A 78 3.44 -0.16 19.22
N LEU A 79 2.80 -0.47 18.08
CA LEU A 79 1.98 0.50 17.35
C LEU A 79 0.86 1.04 18.26
N LEU A 80 0.10 0.15 18.91
CA LEU A 80 -1.01 0.54 19.78
C LEU A 80 -0.54 1.32 21.02
N LEU A 81 0.56 0.90 21.64
CA LEU A 81 1.11 1.62 22.80
C LEU A 81 1.63 3.00 22.41
N ALA A 82 2.40 3.10 21.32
CA ALA A 82 2.95 4.37 20.84
C ALA A 82 1.88 5.33 20.33
N SER A 83 0.72 4.82 19.89
CA SER A 83 -0.41 5.62 19.47
C SER A 83 -1.46 5.87 20.55
N PHE A 84 -1.22 5.45 21.80
CA PHE A 84 -2.23 5.51 22.88
C PHE A 84 -3.59 4.91 22.48
N ALA A 85 -3.55 3.75 21.80
CA ALA A 85 -4.72 3.06 21.26
C ALA A 85 -5.53 3.87 20.21
N GLN A 86 -4.93 4.88 19.57
CA GLN A 86 -5.54 5.63 18.46
C GLN A 86 -4.62 5.68 17.22
N PRO A 87 -4.27 4.54 16.60
CA PRO A 87 -3.24 4.47 15.55
C PRO A 87 -3.52 5.34 14.31
N PHE A 88 -4.80 5.63 14.04
CA PHE A 88 -5.26 6.48 12.94
C PHE A 88 -5.95 7.78 13.40
N SER A 89 -5.52 8.33 14.55
CA SER A 89 -6.05 9.57 15.14
C SER A 89 -7.55 9.59 15.43
N ILE A 90 -8.19 8.42 15.46
CA ILE A 90 -9.61 8.21 15.79
C ILE A 90 -9.72 7.12 16.86
N ALA A 91 -10.82 7.12 17.61
CA ALA A 91 -11.08 6.08 18.60
C ALA A 91 -11.27 4.71 17.92
N LEU A 92 -10.75 3.64 18.50
CA LEU A 92 -10.88 2.27 17.94
C LEU A 92 -12.34 1.80 17.79
N SER A 93 -13.27 2.39 18.52
CA SER A 93 -14.71 2.12 18.37
C SER A 93 -15.27 2.63 17.04
N ALA A 94 -14.68 3.68 16.45
CA ALA A 94 -15.13 4.27 15.20
C ALA A 94 -14.67 3.43 14.00
N GLY A 95 -15.54 2.60 13.44
CA GLY A 95 -15.16 1.70 12.34
C GLY A 95 -14.18 0.61 12.79
N ALA A 96 -14.42 0.03 13.97
CA ALA A 96 -13.55 -0.95 14.62
C ALA A 96 -13.05 -2.07 13.71
N PHE A 97 -13.93 -2.62 12.87
CA PHE A 97 -13.59 -3.67 11.91
C PHE A 97 -12.53 -3.21 10.90
N TRP A 98 -12.71 -2.02 10.32
CA TRP A 98 -11.79 -1.47 9.32
C TRP A 98 -10.47 -1.05 9.94
N GLN A 99 -10.49 -0.46 11.14
CA GLN A 99 -9.27 -0.15 11.87
C GLN A 99 -8.48 -1.40 12.25
N ALA A 100 -9.14 -2.44 12.78
CA ALA A 100 -8.49 -3.70 13.11
C ALA A 100 -7.86 -4.35 11.87
N THR A 101 -8.56 -4.32 10.74
CA THR A 101 -8.05 -4.82 9.46
C THR A 101 -6.84 -4.00 9.01
N ALA A 102 -6.89 -2.67 9.08
CA ALA A 102 -5.78 -1.80 8.70
C ALA A 102 -4.54 -2.03 9.61
N ILE A 103 -4.72 -2.19 10.92
CA ILE A 103 -3.64 -2.52 11.86
C ILE A 103 -3.01 -3.87 11.52
N ALA A 104 -3.83 -4.89 11.26
CA ALA A 104 -3.37 -6.23 10.89
C ALA A 104 -2.60 -6.21 9.55
N LEU A 105 -3.10 -5.48 8.55
CA LEU A 105 -2.42 -5.33 7.25
C LEU A 105 -1.09 -4.58 7.39
N THR A 106 -1.04 -3.52 8.21
CA THR A 106 0.22 -2.82 8.51
C THR A 106 1.23 -3.79 9.14
N ALA A 107 0.85 -4.53 10.18
CA ALA A 107 1.75 -5.47 10.84
C ALA A 107 2.19 -6.61 9.91
N ALA A 108 1.29 -7.11 9.05
CA ALA A 108 1.61 -8.13 8.04
C ALA A 108 2.60 -7.61 7.00
N ALA A 109 2.35 -6.41 6.46
CA ALA A 109 3.21 -5.76 5.47
C ALA A 109 4.61 -5.49 6.03
N VAL A 110 4.69 -4.93 7.25
CA VAL A 110 5.96 -4.70 7.95
C VAL A 110 6.71 -6.01 8.18
N THR A 111 6.03 -7.05 8.68
CA THR A 111 6.66 -8.34 8.96
C THR A 111 7.16 -9.01 7.67
N ALA A 112 6.38 -8.95 6.60
CA ALA A 112 6.77 -9.47 5.29
C ALA A 112 7.96 -8.69 4.71
N ALA A 113 7.92 -7.36 4.75
CA ALA A 113 9.00 -6.52 4.25
C ALA A 113 10.30 -6.71 5.04
N ASN A 114 10.20 -6.80 6.37
CA ASN A 114 11.32 -7.12 7.23
C ASN A 114 11.88 -8.51 6.93
N ARG A 115 11.03 -9.53 6.73
CA ARG A 115 11.49 -10.86 6.31
C ARG A 115 12.27 -10.80 4.99
N LEU A 116 11.74 -10.11 3.98
CA LEU A 116 12.39 -10.01 2.66
C LEU A 116 13.73 -9.26 2.73
N CYS A 117 13.78 -8.15 3.47
CA CYS A 117 15.00 -7.34 3.56
C CYS A 117 16.06 -8.01 4.44
N LEU A 118 15.65 -8.61 5.55
CA LEU A 118 16.53 -8.97 6.64
C LEU A 118 16.90 -10.46 6.68
N HIS A 119 16.31 -11.34 5.87
CA HIS A 119 16.41 -12.81 6.03
C HIS A 119 17.82 -13.35 6.31
N ASP A 120 18.86 -12.85 5.64
CA ASP A 120 20.28 -13.26 5.72
C ASP A 120 21.18 -12.29 6.53
N ILE A 121 20.58 -11.24 7.10
CA ILE A 121 21.25 -10.20 7.87
C ILE A 121 21.31 -10.59 9.34
N GLY A 122 22.52 -10.69 9.90
CA GLY A 122 22.74 -10.91 11.33
C GLY A 122 22.81 -9.61 12.13
N SER A 123 22.63 -9.68 13.45
CA SER A 123 22.61 -8.51 14.35
C SER A 123 23.98 -7.86 14.59
N GLY A 124 25.07 -8.61 14.37
CA GLY A 124 26.43 -8.22 14.73
C GLY A 124 27.09 -7.28 13.72
N ALA A 125 28.42 -7.38 13.60
CA ALA A 125 29.16 -6.66 12.58
C ALA A 125 28.78 -7.17 11.18
N LEU A 126 28.52 -6.25 10.26
CA LEU A 126 28.24 -6.56 8.87
C LEU A 126 29.44 -6.20 8.00
N THR A 127 29.71 -7.06 7.02
CA THR A 127 30.58 -6.74 5.89
C THR A 127 29.95 -5.65 5.03
N ARG A 128 30.78 -4.86 4.33
CA ARG A 128 30.32 -3.84 3.37
C ARG A 128 29.28 -4.37 2.38
N TYR A 129 29.54 -5.54 1.80
CA TYR A 129 28.63 -6.19 0.85
C TYR A 129 27.22 -6.43 1.40
N LYS A 130 27.11 -6.98 2.63
CA LYS A 130 25.81 -7.19 3.29
C LYS A 130 25.08 -5.88 3.60
N THR A 131 25.81 -4.83 3.98
CA THR A 131 25.26 -3.50 4.21
C THR A 131 24.68 -2.91 2.92
N GLU A 132 25.44 -2.93 1.82
CA GLU A 132 24.99 -2.44 0.51
C GLU A 132 23.79 -3.25 0.00
N THR A 133 23.83 -4.57 0.17
CA THR A 133 22.72 -5.46 -0.20
C THR A 133 21.43 -5.12 0.55
N LEU A 134 21.51 -4.87 1.86
CA LEU A 134 20.35 -4.47 2.67
C LEU A 134 19.77 -3.13 2.18
N ILE A 135 20.63 -2.13 1.94
CA ILE A 135 20.20 -0.81 1.44
C ILE A 135 19.52 -0.95 0.08
N VAL A 136 20.09 -1.72 -0.85
CA VAL A 136 19.51 -1.96 -2.18
C VAL A 136 18.16 -2.66 -2.07
N ARG A 137 18.01 -3.67 -1.19
CA ARG A 137 16.73 -4.35 -0.98
C ARG A 137 15.66 -3.41 -0.42
N ALA A 138 16.02 -2.60 0.57
CA ALA A 138 15.12 -1.61 1.17
C ALA A 138 14.69 -0.55 0.13
N MET A 139 15.64 -0.01 -0.64
CA MET A 139 15.37 1.00 -1.68
C MET A 139 14.59 0.43 -2.86
N LYS A 140 14.89 -0.79 -3.30
CA LYS A 140 14.10 -1.48 -4.34
C LYS A 140 12.66 -1.70 -3.88
N GLY A 141 12.48 -2.20 -2.65
CA GLY A 141 11.16 -2.38 -2.07
C GLY A 141 10.39 -1.06 -1.94
N PHE A 142 11.04 -0.03 -1.39
CA PHE A 142 10.46 1.32 -1.31
C PHE A 142 10.05 1.84 -2.68
N GLY A 143 10.93 1.75 -3.68
CA GLY A 143 10.64 2.18 -5.05
C GLY A 143 9.42 1.48 -5.62
N PHE A 144 9.31 0.16 -5.48
CA PHE A 144 8.13 -0.57 -5.93
C PHE A 144 6.85 -0.08 -5.25
N VAL A 145 6.84 0.04 -3.92
CA VAL A 145 5.65 0.49 -3.19
C VAL A 145 5.29 1.92 -3.54
N PHE A 146 6.27 2.83 -3.58
CA PHE A 146 6.08 4.24 -3.89
C PHE A 146 5.53 4.43 -5.31
N PHE A 147 6.21 3.91 -6.34
CA PHE A 147 5.76 4.07 -7.72
C PHE A 147 4.42 3.39 -7.98
N THR A 148 4.18 2.24 -7.35
CA THR A 148 2.87 1.59 -7.44
C THR A 148 1.78 2.44 -6.79
N ALA A 149 2.02 3.02 -5.62
CA ALA A 149 1.03 3.85 -4.92
C ALA A 149 0.68 5.12 -5.72
N ILE A 150 1.69 5.85 -6.24
CA ILE A 150 1.42 7.09 -7.00
C ILE A 150 0.70 6.83 -8.33
N VAL A 151 0.85 5.63 -8.89
CA VAL A 151 0.13 5.23 -10.12
C VAL A 151 -1.25 4.69 -9.77
N ILE A 152 -1.38 3.74 -8.84
CA ILE A 152 -2.67 3.08 -8.56
C ILE A 152 -3.66 4.04 -7.90
N LEU A 153 -3.22 4.89 -6.96
CA LEU A 153 -4.12 5.75 -6.19
C LEU A 153 -4.97 6.68 -7.08
N PRO A 154 -4.42 7.48 -8.01
CA PRO A 154 -5.25 8.33 -8.87
C PRO A 154 -6.17 7.52 -9.77
N PHE A 155 -5.72 6.37 -10.29
CA PHE A 155 -6.58 5.48 -11.09
C PHE A 155 -7.75 4.92 -10.26
N TYR A 156 -7.49 4.51 -9.00
CA TYR A 156 -8.54 4.07 -8.08
C TYR A 156 -9.58 5.18 -7.86
N VAL A 157 -9.13 6.39 -7.57
CA VAL A 157 -10.03 7.55 -7.38
C VAL A 157 -10.85 7.81 -8.65
N MET A 158 -10.25 7.73 -9.84
CA MET A 158 -10.97 7.89 -11.11
C MET A 158 -12.04 6.81 -11.32
N VAL A 159 -11.72 5.54 -11.03
CA VAL A 159 -12.66 4.43 -11.20
C VAL A 159 -13.82 4.50 -10.20
N VAL A 160 -13.55 4.86 -8.94
CA VAL A 160 -14.64 4.99 -7.98
C VAL A 160 -15.51 6.20 -8.29
N THR A 161 -14.92 7.34 -8.66
CA THR A 161 -15.71 8.54 -8.98
C THR A 161 -16.55 8.37 -10.24
N SER A 162 -16.17 7.50 -11.19
CA SER A 162 -17.02 7.15 -12.34
C SER A 162 -18.19 6.23 -11.98
N LEU A 163 -18.11 5.49 -10.86
CA LEU A 163 -19.18 4.63 -10.33
C LEU A 163 -20.08 5.35 -9.31
N LYS A 164 -19.58 6.39 -8.65
CA LYS A 164 -20.33 7.10 -7.60
C LYS A 164 -21.18 8.24 -8.18
N ASN A 165 -22.38 8.42 -7.63
CA ASN A 165 -23.24 9.56 -7.97
C ASN A 165 -22.63 10.87 -7.42
N GLN A 166 -22.69 11.96 -8.19
CA GLN A 166 -22.16 13.28 -7.83
C GLN A 166 -22.69 13.79 -6.49
N GLN A 167 -23.95 13.52 -6.15
CA GLN A 167 -24.54 13.90 -4.85
C GLN A 167 -23.82 13.21 -3.68
N ALA A 168 -23.40 11.96 -3.83
CA ALA A 168 -22.71 11.22 -2.77
C ALA A 168 -21.28 11.73 -2.54
N LEU A 169 -20.62 12.24 -3.59
CA LEU A 169 -19.30 12.88 -3.48
C LEU A 169 -19.39 14.26 -2.81
N LEU A 170 -20.50 14.98 -2.98
CA LEU A 170 -20.73 16.27 -2.29
C LEU A 170 -21.00 16.08 -0.79
N LEU A 171 -21.61 14.97 -0.39
CA LEU A 171 -21.90 14.68 1.02
C LEU A 171 -20.64 14.31 1.81
N ASN A 172 -19.78 13.46 1.24
CA ASN A 172 -18.48 13.16 1.81
C ASN A 172 -17.44 12.88 0.71
N PRO A 173 -16.52 13.82 0.43
CA PRO A 173 -15.52 13.66 -0.61
C PRO A 173 -14.41 12.66 -0.23
N LEU A 174 -14.27 12.32 1.05
CA LEU A 174 -13.29 11.33 1.52
C LEU A 174 -13.82 9.91 1.39
N ASP A 175 -15.14 9.73 1.30
CA ASP A 175 -15.74 8.42 1.15
C ASP A 175 -15.72 7.99 -0.32
N LEU A 176 -14.73 7.19 -0.68
CA LEU A 176 -14.63 6.49 -1.96
C LEU A 176 -14.91 4.99 -1.79
N SER A 177 -15.81 4.64 -0.87
CA SER A 177 -16.35 3.29 -0.81
C SER A 177 -17.42 3.06 -1.88
N ILE A 178 -17.57 1.79 -2.28
CA ILE A 178 -18.60 1.35 -3.22
C ILE A 178 -19.74 0.70 -2.43
N ASP A 179 -20.91 1.31 -2.49
CA ASP A 179 -22.12 0.75 -1.87
C ASP A 179 -22.80 -0.24 -2.82
N VAL A 180 -22.44 -1.52 -2.68
CA VAL A 180 -23.01 -2.62 -3.50
C VAL A 180 -24.49 -2.88 -3.16
N SER A 181 -24.99 -2.38 -2.02
CA SER A 181 -26.39 -2.59 -1.61
C SER A 181 -27.40 -1.80 -2.45
N GLN A 182 -26.96 -0.73 -3.13
CA GLN A 182 -27.80 0.08 -4.00
C GLN A 182 -28.21 -0.64 -5.30
N GLY A 183 -27.60 -1.79 -5.57
CA GLY A 183 -27.84 -2.62 -6.75
C GLY A 183 -26.92 -2.26 -7.92
N ILE A 184 -26.65 -3.26 -8.76
CA ILE A 184 -25.74 -3.13 -9.91
C ILE A 184 -26.26 -2.07 -10.91
N GLY A 185 -27.58 -1.97 -11.11
CA GLY A 185 -28.17 -1.04 -12.07
C GLY A 185 -27.94 0.44 -11.72
N THR A 186 -27.94 0.79 -10.43
CA THR A 186 -27.66 2.17 -9.99
C THR A 186 -26.17 2.47 -10.02
N LEU A 187 -25.33 1.50 -9.65
CA LEU A 187 -23.87 1.63 -9.66
C LEU A 187 -23.32 1.89 -11.08
N PHE A 188 -23.88 1.23 -12.09
CA PHE A 188 -23.45 1.40 -13.49
C PHE A 188 -24.29 2.40 -14.27
N ARG A 189 -25.19 3.15 -13.62
CA ARG A 189 -26.10 4.08 -14.30
C ARG A 189 -25.35 5.07 -15.19
N SER A 190 -24.26 5.67 -14.68
CA SER A 190 -23.41 6.61 -15.43
C SER A 190 -22.85 6.00 -16.72
N TYR A 191 -22.48 4.72 -16.67
CA TYR A 191 -21.99 3.99 -17.84
C TYR A 191 -23.12 3.70 -18.83
N VAL A 192 -24.28 3.23 -18.36
CA VAL A 192 -25.44 2.98 -19.23
C VAL A 192 -25.88 4.26 -19.93
N GLU A 193 -25.93 5.37 -19.20
CA GLU A 193 -26.29 6.68 -19.73
C GLU A 193 -25.28 7.16 -20.80
N LEU A 194 -23.99 7.01 -20.53
CA LEU A 194 -22.91 7.33 -21.48
C LEU A 194 -23.09 6.59 -22.83
N PHE A 195 -23.38 5.29 -22.77
CA PHE A 195 -23.52 4.48 -23.98
C PHE A 195 -24.84 4.72 -24.73
N THR A 196 -25.93 5.00 -24.01
CA THR A 196 -27.27 5.11 -24.60
C THR A 196 -27.63 6.52 -25.06
N GLN A 197 -27.17 7.55 -24.36
CA GLN A 197 -27.59 8.94 -24.60
C GLN A 197 -26.55 9.77 -25.35
N PHE A 198 -25.26 9.49 -25.16
CA PHE A 198 -24.18 10.35 -25.66
C PHE A 198 -23.48 9.82 -26.92
N ASN A 199 -24.04 8.81 -27.60
CA ASN A 199 -23.45 8.18 -28.79
C ASN A 199 -21.99 7.72 -28.57
N PHE A 200 -21.61 7.42 -27.32
CA PHE A 200 -20.23 7.14 -26.95
C PHE A 200 -19.60 5.97 -27.74
N GLY A 201 -20.41 4.95 -28.04
CA GLY A 201 -19.97 3.82 -28.87
C GLY A 201 -19.48 4.22 -30.26
N ARG A 202 -20.09 5.25 -30.88
CA ARG A 202 -19.65 5.77 -32.18
C ARG A 202 -18.27 6.42 -32.07
N PHE A 203 -18.03 7.20 -31.02
CA PHE A 203 -16.73 7.82 -30.79
C PHE A 203 -15.64 6.78 -30.56
N MET A 204 -15.90 5.77 -29.72
CA MET A 204 -14.94 4.67 -29.50
C MET A 204 -14.60 3.94 -30.80
N LEU A 205 -15.60 3.58 -31.61
CA LEU A 205 -15.38 2.86 -32.87
C LEU A 205 -14.55 3.68 -33.86
N ILE A 206 -14.83 4.98 -34.00
CA ILE A 206 -14.03 5.88 -34.84
C ILE A 206 -12.59 5.95 -34.31
N SER A 207 -12.39 6.14 -33.01
CA SER A 207 -11.05 6.19 -32.40
C SER A 207 -10.27 4.88 -32.61
N THR A 208 -10.93 3.73 -32.50
CA THR A 208 -10.32 2.42 -32.76
C THR A 208 -9.91 2.27 -34.22
N ILE A 209 -10.78 2.61 -35.17
CA ILE A 209 -10.47 2.52 -36.60
C ILE A 209 -9.29 3.44 -36.94
N VAL A 210 -9.31 4.68 -36.45
CA VAL A 210 -8.25 5.66 -36.73
C VAL A 210 -6.92 5.22 -36.12
N SER A 211 -6.90 4.75 -34.86
CA SER A 211 -5.65 4.33 -34.21
C SER A 211 -5.03 3.11 -34.88
N VAL A 212 -5.82 2.08 -35.20
CA VAL A 212 -5.35 0.87 -35.89
C VAL A 212 -4.88 1.19 -37.31
N SER A 213 -5.65 1.98 -38.07
CA SER A 213 -5.26 2.38 -39.43
C SER A 213 -3.96 3.18 -39.43
N THR A 214 -3.79 4.07 -38.46
CA THR A 214 -2.55 4.84 -38.30
C THR A 214 -1.36 3.92 -38.08
N VAL A 215 -1.46 2.94 -37.17
CA VAL A 215 -0.39 1.98 -36.92
C VAL A 215 -0.08 1.13 -38.15
N ILE A 216 -1.09 0.67 -38.88
CA ILE A 216 -0.88 -0.12 -40.11
C ILE A 216 -0.12 0.70 -41.15
N ILE A 217 -0.57 1.93 -41.42
CA ILE A 217 0.05 2.80 -42.41
C ILE A 217 1.48 3.14 -42.01
N THR A 218 1.72 3.50 -40.74
CA THR A 218 3.08 3.83 -40.28
C THR A 218 4.00 2.63 -40.40
N LEU A 219 3.58 1.43 -39.97
CA LEU A 219 4.38 0.22 -40.11
C LEU A 219 4.63 -0.16 -41.57
N LEU A 220 3.64 0.00 -42.45
CA LEU A 220 3.78 -0.34 -43.87
C LEU A 220 4.87 0.48 -44.57
N PHE A 221 5.10 1.72 -44.16
CA PHE A 221 6.18 2.55 -44.68
C PHE A 221 7.47 2.45 -43.87
N SER A 222 7.40 2.31 -42.54
CA SER A 222 8.58 2.25 -41.68
C SER A 222 9.32 0.92 -41.75
N ILE A 223 8.63 -0.22 -41.95
CA ILE A 223 9.30 -1.54 -42.02
C ILE A 223 10.14 -1.70 -43.29
N PRO A 224 9.65 -1.40 -44.51
CA PRO A 224 10.48 -1.49 -45.71
C PRO A 224 11.56 -0.42 -45.80
N GLY A 225 11.41 0.68 -45.05
CA GLY A 225 12.36 1.80 -45.01
C GLY A 225 13.45 1.70 -43.95
N ALA A 226 13.39 0.71 -43.05
CA ALA A 226 14.38 0.44 -41.99
C ALA A 226 15.32 -0.70 -42.37
#